data_AF-A0AAD5MLA8-F1
#
_entry.id   AF-A0AAD5MLA8-F1
#
_cell.length_a   1.000
_cell.length_b   1.000
_cell.length_c   1.000
_cell.angle_alpha   90.00
_cell.angle_beta   90.00
_cell.angle_gamma   90.00
#
_symmetry.space_group_name_H-M   'P 1'
#
loop_
_entity.id
_entity.type
_entity.pdbx_description
1 polymer ?
#
loop_
_entity_poly.entity_id
_entity_poly.type
_entity_poly.pdbx_seq_one_letter_code
_entity_poly.pdbx_strand_id
1 'polypeptide(L)'
;MGDHGPRFDGIREVPLGQYENLNPFLMVMIPSIYRNTSIHQQLHMKANQLMTNFDLHATIMDILKTSSVRQIQVGDAMVYDMAVYLTPSKGLFLSEYIIESMLS
;
A
#
# COMPACT_ATOMS: atom_id res chain seq x y z
N MET A 1 -4.55 -1.37 11.78
CA MET A 1 -5.24 -0.12 11.40
C MET A 1 -6.23 0.19 12.49
N GLY A 2 -6.21 1.41 13.03
CA GLY A 2 -7.21 1.93 13.94
C GLY A 2 -8.22 2.78 13.18
N ASP A 3 -9.46 2.80 13.65
CA ASP A 3 -10.49 3.75 13.24
C ASP A 3 -10.21 5.18 13.73
N HIS A 4 -9.21 5.34 14.60
CA HIS A 4 -8.79 6.58 15.20
C HIS A 4 -7.27 6.65 15.42
N GLY A 5 -6.76 7.84 15.71
CA GLY A 5 -5.36 8.11 15.98
C GLY A 5 -4.94 7.89 17.43
N PRO A 6 -3.69 8.21 17.79
CA PRO A 6 -3.18 8.06 19.14
C PRO A 6 -4.03 8.83 20.16
N ARG A 7 -4.35 8.17 21.29
CA ARG A 7 -5.18 8.74 22.37
C ARG A 7 -4.46 8.86 23.70
N PHE A 8 -3.24 8.35 23.76
CA PHE A 8 -2.43 8.33 24.97
C PHE A 8 -1.49 9.52 24.99
N ASP A 9 -0.97 9.81 26.18
CA ASP A 9 -0.12 10.96 26.48
C ASP A 9 -0.81 12.31 26.19
N GLY A 10 -0.09 13.41 26.38
CA GLY A 10 -0.59 14.79 26.20
C GLY A 10 -0.99 15.15 24.76
N ILE A 11 -1.07 14.19 23.82
CA ILE A 11 -1.47 14.41 22.42
C ILE A 11 -2.88 15.01 22.34
N ARG A 12 -3.78 14.66 23.26
CA ARG A 12 -5.14 15.22 23.29
C ARG A 12 -5.21 16.66 23.81
N GLU A 13 -4.12 17.15 24.40
CA GLU A 13 -4.03 18.49 24.98
C GLU A 13 -3.62 19.54 23.95
N VAL A 14 -3.02 19.12 22.83
CA VAL A 14 -2.64 20.01 21.72
C VAL A 14 -3.71 20.00 20.61
N PRO A 15 -4.06 21.15 20.01
CA PRO A 15 -5.09 21.20 18.96
C PRO A 15 -4.84 20.25 17.78
N LEU A 16 -3.60 20.17 17.29
CA LEU A 16 -3.23 19.25 16.21
C LEU A 16 -3.50 17.79 16.59
N GLY A 17 -3.15 17.39 17.81
CA GLY A 17 -3.34 16.03 18.27
C GLY A 17 -4.81 15.65 18.49
N GLN A 18 -5.70 16.63 18.75
CA GLN A 18 -7.15 16.39 18.72
C GLN A 18 -7.65 16.07 17.31
N TYR A 19 -7.14 16.73 16.27
CA TYR A 19 -7.46 16.39 14.88
C TYR A 19 -6.91 15.01 14.50
N GLU A 20 -5.64 14.72 14.82
CA GLU A 20 -5.02 13.42 14.56
C GLU A 20 -5.73 12.27 15.29
N ASN A 21 -6.19 12.50 16.51
CA ASN A 21 -6.96 11.51 17.29
C ASN A 21 -8.22 11.05 16.57
N LEU A 22 -8.86 11.94 15.81
CA LEU A 22 -10.11 11.69 15.11
C LEU A 22 -9.90 11.10 13.71
N ASN A 23 -8.64 11.05 13.24
CA ASN A 23 -8.30 10.46 11.96
C ASN A 23 -7.90 8.98 12.12
N PRO A 24 -8.30 8.09 11.19
CA PRO A 24 -7.81 6.72 11.18
C PRO A 24 -6.28 6.64 11.14
N PHE A 25 -5.71 5.70 11.88
CA PHE A 25 -4.26 5.51 11.97
C PHE A 25 -3.82 4.16 11.43
N LEU A 26 -2.77 4.19 10.60
CA LEU A 26 -2.17 3.00 10.03
C LEU A 26 -0.69 2.90 10.44
N MET A 27 -0.34 1.75 11.02
CA MET A 27 1.05 1.32 11.19
C MET A 27 1.28 0.08 10.32
N VAL A 28 2.36 0.08 9.54
CA VAL A 28 2.78 -1.03 8.71
C VAL A 28 4.21 -1.44 9.06
N MET A 29 4.49 -2.75 9.02
CA MET A 29 5.84 -3.27 9.13
C MET A 29 6.31 -3.73 7.76
N ILE A 30 7.48 -3.26 7.32
CA ILE A 30 8.06 -3.61 6.03
C ILE A 30 8.99 -4.82 6.22
N PRO A 31 8.73 -5.96 5.54
CA PRO A 31 9.61 -7.11 5.55
C PRO A 31 11.04 -6.74 5.15
N SER A 32 12.05 -7.42 5.70
CA SER A 32 13.45 -7.09 5.46
C SER A 32 13.85 -7.08 3.98
N ILE A 33 13.30 -8.01 3.19
CA ILE A 33 13.54 -8.10 1.74
C ILE A 33 13.07 -6.86 0.97
N TYR A 34 12.06 -6.14 1.48
CA TYR A 34 11.53 -4.92 0.87
C TYR A 34 12.10 -3.65 1.51
N ARG A 35 13.09 -3.75 2.41
CA ARG A 35 13.76 -2.56 2.95
C ARG A 35 14.75 -2.02 1.92
N ASN A 36 14.77 -0.70 1.79
CA ASN A 36 15.60 0.06 0.85
C ASN A 36 15.26 -0.18 -0.63
N THR A 37 14.17 -0.88 -0.91
CA THR A 37 13.62 -0.99 -2.26
C THR A 37 12.74 0.20 -2.59
N SER A 38 12.29 0.30 -3.83
CA SER A 38 11.36 1.34 -4.29
C SER A 38 10.04 1.34 -3.51
N ILE A 39 9.53 0.19 -3.07
CA ILE A 39 8.37 0.10 -2.15
C ILE A 39 8.64 0.83 -0.84
N HIS A 40 9.81 0.62 -0.23
CA HIS A 40 10.17 1.28 1.02
C HIS A 40 10.13 2.79 0.87
N GLN A 41 10.71 3.30 -0.23
CA GLN A 41 10.77 4.72 -0.53
C GLN A 41 9.37 5.30 -0.79
N GLN A 42 8.52 4.61 -1.55
CA GLN A 42 7.13 5.02 -1.80
C GLN A 42 6.31 5.08 -0.50
N LEU A 43 6.42 4.06 0.36
CA LEU A 43 5.77 4.06 1.67
C LEU A 43 6.23 5.23 2.55
N HIS A 44 7.52 5.55 2.56
CA HIS A 44 8.06 6.72 3.27
C HIS A 44 7.51 8.04 2.75
N MET A 45 7.42 8.21 1.43
CA MET A 45 6.86 9.42 0.83
C MET A 45 5.37 9.58 1.16
N LYS A 46 4.61 8.48 1.11
CA LYS A 46 3.16 8.45 1.38
C LYS A 46 2.79 8.69 2.83
N ALA A 47 3.69 8.40 3.77
CA ALA A 47 3.48 8.69 5.19
C ALA A 47 3.23 10.19 5.48
N ASN A 48 3.66 11.08 4.57
CA ASN A 48 3.46 12.53 4.69
C ASN A 48 2.35 13.07 3.76
N GLN A 49 1.50 12.19 3.22
CA GLN A 49 0.40 12.57 2.33
C GLN A 49 -0.95 12.22 2.95
N LEU A 50 -1.98 12.98 2.60
CA LEU A 50 -3.35 12.63 2.95
C LEU A 50 -3.72 11.32 2.27
N MET A 51 -4.14 10.35 3.08
CA MET A 51 -4.54 9.01 2.66
C MET A 51 -5.91 8.70 3.23
N THR A 52 -6.70 7.96 2.46
CA THR A 52 -8.03 7.51 2.86
C THR A 52 -8.07 5.98 2.97
N ASN A 53 -9.11 5.44 3.61
CA ASN A 53 -9.33 3.99 3.62
C ASN A 53 -9.52 3.41 2.21
N PHE A 54 -9.95 4.20 1.23
CA PHE A 54 -10.05 3.77 -0.17
C PHE A 54 -8.68 3.49 -0.78
N ASP A 55 -7.67 4.30 -0.44
CA ASP A 55 -6.30 4.11 -0.90
C ASP A 55 -5.69 2.82 -0.34
N LEU A 56 -6.00 2.50 0.92
CA LEU A 56 -5.59 1.24 1.56
C LEU A 56 -6.27 0.03 0.94
N HIS A 57 -7.58 0.13 0.70
CA HIS A 57 -8.34 -0.90 0.00
C HIS A 57 -7.75 -1.15 -1.40
N ALA A 58 -7.46 -0.10 -2.16
CA ALA A 58 -6.83 -0.21 -3.48
C ALA A 58 -5.45 -0.90 -3.39
N THR A 59 -4.63 -0.53 -2.41
CA THR A 59 -3.30 -1.14 -2.17
C THR A 59 -3.40 -2.64 -1.89
N ILE A 60 -4.31 -3.06 -1.00
CA ILE A 60 -4.49 -4.48 -0.66
C ILE A 60 -4.98 -5.26 -1.88
N MET A 61 -5.94 -4.70 -2.62
CA MET A 61 -6.44 -5.31 -3.85
C MET A 61 -5.34 -5.44 -4.92
N ASP A 62 -4.45 -4.48 -5.01
CA ASP A 62 -3.30 -4.52 -5.92
C ASP A 62 -2.32 -5.64 -5.54
N ILE A 63 -1.92 -5.74 -4.26
CA ILE A 63 -1.05 -6.82 -3.75
C ILE A 63 -1.64 -8.21 -4.03
N LEU A 64 -2.94 -8.39 -3.76
CA LEU A 64 -3.63 -9.66 -4.00
C LEU A 64 -3.62 -10.04 -5.49
N LYS A 65 -3.75 -9.05 -6.38
CA LYS A 65 -3.72 -9.27 -7.83
C LYS A 65 -2.31 -9.55 -8.36
N THR A 66 -1.27 -8.89 -7.85
CA THR A 66 0.14 -9.16 -8.20
C THR A 66 0.54 -10.59 -7.87
N SER A 67 0.04 -11.10 -6.74
CA SER A 67 0.27 -12.46 -6.28
C SER A 67 -0.44 -13.52 -7.15
N SER A 68 -1.31 -13.09 -8.08
CA SER A 68 -2.23 -13.96 -8.83
C SER A 68 -2.01 -13.95 -10.35
N VAL A 69 -0.87 -13.44 -10.86
CA VAL A 69 -0.58 -13.49 -12.31
C VAL A 69 -0.45 -14.94 -12.75
N ARG A 70 -1.37 -15.37 -13.62
CA ARG A 70 -1.47 -16.75 -14.10
C ARG A 70 -0.70 -16.90 -15.40
N GLN A 71 0.36 -17.68 -15.36
CA GLN A 71 1.09 -18.13 -16.55
C GLN A 71 0.31 -19.28 -17.18
N ILE A 72 -0.02 -19.16 -18.47
CA ILE A 72 -0.76 -20.17 -19.22
C ILE A 72 0.09 -20.55 -20.44
N GLN A 73 0.55 -21.79 -20.50
CA GLN A 73 1.18 -22.30 -21.71
C GLN A 73 0.07 -22.67 -22.73
N VAL A 74 0.06 -22.00 -23.89
CA VAL A 74 -0.85 -22.28 -25.02
C VAL A 74 0.00 -22.68 -26.23
N GLY A 75 0.21 -23.98 -26.40
CA GLY A 75 1.18 -24.51 -27.36
C GLY A 75 2.61 -24.08 -26.98
N ASP A 76 3.37 -23.58 -27.94
CA ASP A 76 4.71 -23.03 -27.69
C ASP A 76 4.67 -21.59 -27.13
N ALA A 77 3.48 -20.99 -27.02
CA ALA A 77 3.33 -19.63 -26.52
C ALA A 77 2.99 -19.58 -25.02
N MET A 78 3.55 -18.60 -24.31
CA MET A 78 3.16 -18.29 -22.93
C MET A 78 2.18 -17.12 -22.93
N VAL A 79 0.95 -17.38 -22.52
CA VAL A 79 -0.14 -16.42 -22.38
C VAL A 79 -0.26 -16.02 -20.91
N TYR A 80 -0.27 -14.73 -20.66
CA TYR A 80 -0.50 -14.16 -19.33
C TYR A 80 -1.93 -13.62 -19.31
N ASP A 81 -2.81 -14.24 -18.52
CA ASP A 81 -4.15 -13.71 -18.33
C ASP A 81 -4.10 -12.60 -17.28
N MET A 82 -4.34 -11.37 -17.71
CA MET A 82 -4.50 -10.21 -16.85
C MET A 82 -5.55 -9.29 -17.44
N ALA A 83 -6.74 -9.26 -16.84
CA ALA A 83 -7.73 -8.23 -17.13
C ALA A 83 -8.35 -7.71 -15.83
N VAL A 84 -8.30 -6.39 -15.61
CA VAL A 84 -9.45 -5.49 -15.69
C VAL A 84 -9.03 -4.12 -15.14
N TYR A 85 -9.32 -3.09 -15.95
CA TYR A 85 -9.18 -1.68 -15.65
C TYR A 85 -10.15 -1.25 -14.54
N LEU A 86 -9.59 -0.85 -13.41
CA LEU A 86 -10.22 0.10 -12.51
C LEU A 86 -9.39 1.36 -12.62
N THR A 87 -10.00 2.54 -12.63
CA THR A 87 -9.30 3.80 -12.35
C THR A 87 -9.17 3.90 -10.83
N PRO A 88 -8.03 3.57 -10.19
CA PRO A 88 -7.94 3.58 -8.74
C PRO A 88 -7.17 4.82 -8.31
N SER A 89 -7.48 5.34 -7.13
CA SER A 89 -6.60 6.31 -6.49
C SER A 89 -5.19 5.71 -6.36
N LYS A 90 -4.17 6.56 -6.49
CA LYS A 90 -2.77 6.17 -6.34
C LYS A 90 -2.53 5.79 -4.88
N GLY A 91 -2.84 4.54 -4.52
CA GLY A 91 -2.72 3.95 -3.18
C GLY A 91 -1.33 4.14 -2.53
N LEU A 92 -0.99 3.32 -1.54
CA LEU A 92 0.32 3.43 -0.87
C LEU A 92 1.49 3.16 -1.83
N PHE A 93 1.33 2.24 -2.76
CA PHE A 93 2.29 1.96 -3.82
C PHE A 93 1.59 1.15 -4.92
N LEU A 94 2.20 1.13 -6.11
CA LEU A 94 1.76 0.28 -7.22
C LEU A 94 2.47 -1.07 -7.17
N SER A 95 1.81 -2.11 -7.68
CA SER A 95 2.32 -3.46 -7.78
C SER A 95 3.55 -3.61 -8.67
N GLU A 96 3.78 -2.70 -9.62
CA GLU A 96 5.01 -2.67 -10.41
C GLU A 96 6.27 -2.58 -9.52
N TYR A 97 6.18 -1.83 -8.41
CA TYR A 97 7.28 -1.70 -7.45
C TYR A 97 7.55 -3.01 -6.69
N ILE A 98 6.56 -3.89 -6.55
CA ILE A 98 6.75 -5.24 -5.97
C ILE A 98 7.58 -6.09 -6.92
N ILE A 99 7.20 -6.12 -8.19
CA ILE A 99 7.92 -6.92 -9.19
C ILE A 99 9.36 -6.40 -9.35
N GLU A 100 9.57 -5.09 -9.42
CA GLU A 100 10.91 -4.51 -9.45
C GLU A 100 11.75 -4.91 -8.23
N SER A 101 11.15 -4.88 -7.03
CA SER A 101 11.85 -5.25 -5.79
C SER A 101 12.18 -6.74 -5.66
N MET A 102 11.49 -7.61 -6.40
CA MET A 102 11.79 -9.05 -6.45
C MET A 102 12.89 -9.40 -7.46
N LEU A 103 13.20 -8.47 -8.39
CA LEU A 103 14.19 -8.67 -9.46
C LEU A 103 15.54 -7.97 -9.20
N SER A 104 15.66 -7.19 -8.11
CA SER A 104 16.86 -6.48 -7.64
C SER A 104 17.54 -7.20 -6.48
#